data_AF-A0A7S1IDT0-F1
#
_entry.id   AF-A0A7S1IDT0-F1
#
_cell.length_a   1.000
_cell.length_b   1.000
_cell.length_c   1.000
_cell.angle_alpha   90.00
_cell.angle_beta   90.00
_cell.angle_gamma   90.00
#
_symmetry.space_group_name_H-M   'P 1'
#
loop_
_entity.id
_entity.type
_entity.pdbx_description
1 polymer ?
#
loop_
_entity_poly.entity_id
_entity_poly.type
_entity_poly.pdbx_seq_one_letter_code
_entity_poly.pdbx_strand_id
1 'polypeptide(L)'
;LLFVTDRWYYILMQGMVLGLLLDVAQFELFRAFTRYLVDKENWELVSEYQNSLIRKQFFFMWFNMYFWFFTVAYIYVPWGHTIQIYLKGLGLGWLVPPWGWRNGILNMDEAFVTPLVATQSINIVLETLLPIIITTLNKHALRRARAKRQQERRKRWMAQAVKNQLARIRSARSDSRGGARGGGGGG
;
A
#
# COMPACT_ATOMS: atom_id res chain seq x y z
N LEU A 1 -37.38 2.88 -10.45
CA LEU A 1 -36.48 2.92 -9.27
C LEU A 1 -35.16 2.16 -9.45
N LEU A 2 -34.90 1.47 -10.57
CA LEU A 2 -33.62 0.75 -10.81
C LEU A 2 -32.65 1.42 -11.81
N PHE A 3 -33.09 2.43 -12.58
CA PHE A 3 -32.25 3.05 -13.63
C PHE A 3 -31.42 4.25 -13.18
N VAL A 4 -31.61 4.73 -11.94
CA VAL A 4 -30.81 5.84 -11.40
C VAL A 4 -29.47 5.31 -10.88
N THR A 5 -29.40 4.06 -10.40
CA THR A 5 -28.24 3.52 -9.67
C THR A 5 -27.03 3.21 -10.57
N ASP A 6 -27.25 2.72 -11.79
CA ASP A 6 -26.14 2.29 -12.68
C ASP A 6 -25.30 3.46 -13.18
N ARG A 7 -25.94 4.55 -13.63
CA ARG A 7 -25.22 5.72 -14.15
C ARG A 7 -24.35 6.39 -13.08
N TRP A 8 -24.87 6.53 -11.87
CA TRP A 8 -24.10 7.06 -10.75
C TRP A 8 -22.95 6.14 -10.35
N TYR A 9 -23.16 4.82 -10.40
CA TYR A 9 -22.10 3.85 -10.18
C TYR A 9 -20.97 3.98 -11.21
N TYR A 10 -21.27 4.12 -12.51
CA TYR A 10 -20.26 4.34 -13.54
C TYR A 10 -19.51 5.67 -13.38
N ILE A 11 -20.21 6.76 -13.04
CA ILE A 11 -19.59 8.07 -12.78
C ILE A 11 -18.62 7.97 -11.59
N LEU A 12 -19.02 7.27 -10.52
CA LEU A 12 -18.19 7.09 -9.33
C LEU A 12 -17.00 6.15 -9.59
N MET A 13 -17.22 5.03 -10.26
CA MET A 13 -16.15 4.09 -10.63
C MET A 13 -15.17 4.72 -11.61
N GLN A 14 -15.65 5.46 -12.60
CA GLN A 14 -14.80 6.22 -13.52
C GLN A 14 -13.99 7.26 -12.77
N GLY A 15 -14.61 8.03 -11.86
CA GLY A 15 -13.91 9.02 -11.03
C GLY A 15 -12.85 8.38 -10.14
N MET A 16 -13.14 7.23 -9.52
CA MET A 16 -12.20 6.49 -8.69
C MET A 16 -11.03 5.93 -9.51
N VAL A 17 -11.31 5.32 -10.67
CA VAL A 17 -10.28 4.76 -11.55
C VAL A 17 -9.40 5.85 -12.15
N LEU A 18 -9.99 6.94 -12.66
CA LEU A 18 -9.22 8.08 -13.17
C LEU A 18 -8.43 8.78 -12.07
N GLY A 19 -9.03 8.95 -10.88
CA GLY A 19 -8.36 9.52 -9.72
C GLY A 19 -7.14 8.69 -9.29
N LEU A 20 -7.31 7.37 -9.14
CA LEU A 20 -6.21 6.46 -8.83
C LEU A 20 -5.15 6.42 -9.94
N LEU A 21 -5.55 6.41 -11.21
CA LEU A 21 -4.62 6.39 -12.33
C LEU A 21 -3.81 7.68 -12.41
N LEU A 22 -4.45 8.84 -12.21
CA LEU A 22 -3.76 10.12 -12.12
C LEU A 22 -2.81 10.16 -10.92
N ASP A 23 -3.22 9.66 -9.76
CA ASP A 23 -2.35 9.60 -8.57
C ASP A 23 -1.13 8.70 -8.80
N VAL A 24 -1.31 7.54 -9.42
CA VAL A 24 -0.21 6.62 -9.74
C VAL A 24 0.73 7.23 -10.79
N ALA A 25 0.18 7.80 -11.86
CA ALA A 25 0.98 8.45 -12.90
C ALA A 25 1.76 9.65 -12.35
N GLN A 26 1.11 10.47 -11.52
CA GLN A 26 1.72 11.57 -10.80
C GLN A 26 2.87 11.09 -9.91
N PHE A 27 2.63 10.06 -9.10
CA PHE A 27 3.64 9.49 -8.20
C PHE A 27 4.84 8.95 -8.98
N GLU A 28 4.61 8.26 -10.08
CA GLU A 28 5.67 7.70 -10.93
C GLU A 28 6.49 8.80 -11.61
N LEU A 29 5.82 9.82 -12.16
CA LEU A 29 6.46 10.97 -12.78
C LEU A 29 7.30 11.77 -11.77
N PHE A 30 6.77 12.01 -10.57
CA PHE A 30 7.52 12.69 -9.51
C PHE A 30 8.72 11.88 -9.02
N ARG A 31 8.58 10.56 -8.89
CA ARG A 31 9.71 9.68 -8.56
C ARG A 31 10.77 9.65 -9.66
N ALA A 32 10.35 9.65 -10.93
CA ALA A 32 11.27 9.69 -12.06
C ALA A 32 12.02 11.01 -12.11
N PHE A 33 11.30 12.12 -11.97
CA PHE A 33 11.88 13.47 -11.97
C PHE A 33 12.82 13.71 -10.79
N THR A 34 12.42 13.30 -9.59
CA THR A 34 13.26 13.45 -8.39
C THR A 34 14.51 12.58 -8.47
N ARG A 35 14.41 11.35 -8.97
CA ARG A 35 15.59 10.50 -9.22
C ARG A 35 16.51 11.13 -10.26
N TYR A 36 15.96 11.66 -11.35
CA TYR A 36 16.75 12.38 -12.35
C TYR A 36 17.53 13.56 -11.76
N LEU A 37 16.89 14.37 -10.91
CA LEU A 37 17.56 15.50 -10.25
C LEU A 37 18.64 15.06 -9.26
N VAL A 38 18.38 14.02 -8.48
CA VAL A 38 19.30 13.56 -7.42
C VAL A 38 20.48 12.76 -8.00
N ASP A 39 20.27 11.95 -9.05
CA ASP A 39 21.35 11.24 -9.74
C ASP A 39 22.34 12.22 -10.39
N LYS A 40 21.86 13.42 -10.77
CA LYS A 40 22.71 14.48 -11.30
C LYS A 40 23.60 15.16 -10.24
N GLU A 41 23.32 14.97 -8.95
CA GLU A 41 24.00 15.63 -7.85
C GLU A 41 25.15 14.79 -7.23
N ASN A 42 25.38 13.57 -7.71
CA ASN A 42 26.48 12.64 -7.32
C ASN A 42 26.87 12.70 -5.83
N TRP A 43 26.04 12.13 -4.97
CA TRP A 43 26.22 12.12 -3.51
C TRP A 43 27.15 11.00 -3.05
N GLU A 44 28.18 11.31 -2.26
CA GLU A 44 29.11 10.31 -1.70
C GLU A 44 28.51 9.51 -0.52
N LEU A 45 27.63 10.13 0.29
CA LEU A 45 26.96 9.48 1.42
C LEU A 45 25.48 9.20 1.16
N VAL A 46 25.05 7.98 1.51
CA VAL A 46 23.65 7.53 1.41
C VAL A 46 22.71 8.35 2.30
N SER A 47 23.18 8.84 3.45
CA SER A 47 22.37 9.67 4.37
C SER A 47 22.02 11.03 3.77
N GLU A 48 22.96 11.66 3.06
CA GLU A 48 22.76 12.95 2.41
C GLU A 48 21.86 12.83 1.19
N TYR A 49 22.00 11.74 0.43
CA TYR A 49 21.08 11.35 -0.64
C TYR A 49 19.64 11.27 -0.14
N GLN A 50 19.38 10.56 0.96
CA GLN A 50 18.03 10.39 1.50
C GLN A 50 17.43 11.73 1.99
N ASN A 51 18.21 12.54 2.70
CA ASN A 51 17.76 13.86 3.16
C ASN A 51 17.46 14.82 2.00
N SER A 52 18.28 14.79 0.94
CA SER A 52 18.06 15.60 -0.26
C SER A 52 16.80 15.14 -1.02
N LEU A 53 16.62 13.83 -1.16
CA LEU A 53 15.44 13.23 -1.82
C LEU A 53 14.16 13.58 -1.06
N ILE A 54 14.14 13.42 0.26
CA ILE A 54 12.98 13.76 1.10
C ILE A 54 12.64 15.24 0.99
N ARG A 55 13.64 16.14 1.05
CA ARG A 55 13.42 17.59 0.96
C ARG A 55 12.82 18.01 -0.38
N LYS A 56 13.35 17.46 -1.48
CA LYS A 56 12.84 17.74 -2.82
C LYS A 56 11.44 17.18 -3.00
N GLN A 57 11.23 15.92 -2.62
CA GLN A 57 9.91 15.28 -2.68
C GLN A 57 8.88 16.02 -1.82
N PHE A 58 9.26 16.49 -0.64
CA PHE A 58 8.42 17.32 0.21
C PHE A 58 8.01 18.61 -0.50
N PHE A 59 8.95 19.34 -1.10
CA PHE A 59 8.62 20.58 -1.82
C PHE A 59 7.65 20.32 -2.98
N PHE A 60 7.87 19.25 -3.76
CA PHE A 60 6.96 18.89 -4.85
C PHE A 60 5.57 18.49 -4.36
N MET A 61 5.48 17.68 -3.31
CA MET A 61 4.20 17.27 -2.73
C MET A 61 3.47 18.46 -2.12
N TRP A 62 4.18 19.32 -1.39
CA TRP A 62 3.66 20.56 -0.83
C TRP A 62 3.14 21.47 -1.94
N PHE A 63 3.96 21.74 -2.95
CA PHE A 63 3.55 22.58 -4.07
C PHE A 63 2.37 21.98 -4.79
N ASN A 64 2.39 20.70 -5.15
CA ASN A 64 1.27 20.03 -5.82
C ASN A 64 -0.05 20.16 -5.02
N MET A 65 0.00 19.93 -3.71
CA MET A 65 -1.17 20.02 -2.84
C MET A 65 -1.70 21.46 -2.71
N TYR A 66 -0.82 22.44 -2.53
CA TYR A 66 -1.22 23.83 -2.29
C TYR A 66 -1.36 24.68 -3.55
N PHE A 67 -0.81 24.25 -4.69
CA PHE A 67 -0.80 25.01 -5.94
C PHE A 67 -2.22 25.28 -6.45
N TRP A 68 -3.11 24.30 -6.34
CA TRP A 68 -4.50 24.49 -6.70
C TRP A 68 -5.16 25.57 -5.84
N PHE A 69 -4.95 25.53 -4.52
CA PHE A 69 -5.49 26.53 -3.60
C PHE A 69 -4.92 27.93 -3.85
N PHE A 70 -3.62 28.04 -4.10
CA PHE A 70 -3.00 29.33 -4.44
C PHE A 70 -3.51 29.88 -5.77
N THR A 71 -3.69 29.02 -6.78
CA THR A 71 -4.28 29.41 -8.06
C THR A 71 -5.71 29.89 -7.87
N VAL A 72 -6.50 29.20 -7.05
CA VAL A 72 -7.89 29.58 -6.78
C VAL A 72 -7.96 30.91 -6.00
N ALA A 73 -7.19 31.04 -4.91
CA ALA A 73 -7.22 32.19 -4.02
C ALA A 73 -6.60 33.45 -4.64
N TYR A 74 -5.44 33.31 -5.25
CA TYR A 74 -4.71 34.46 -5.79
C TYR A 74 -5.01 34.72 -7.25
N ILE A 75 -5.44 33.75 -8.06
CA ILE A 75 -5.69 33.99 -9.50
C ILE A 75 -7.18 34.08 -9.80
N TYR A 76 -7.94 33.03 -9.49
CA TYR A 76 -9.34 32.94 -9.91
C TYR A 76 -10.29 33.86 -9.15
N VAL A 77 -10.14 33.99 -7.83
CA VAL A 77 -11.01 34.90 -7.05
C VAL A 77 -10.82 36.38 -7.39
N PRO A 78 -9.60 36.93 -7.46
CA PRO A 78 -9.44 38.34 -7.80
C PRO A 78 -9.58 38.64 -9.30
N TRP A 79 -9.20 37.74 -10.21
CA TRP A 79 -9.16 38.01 -11.67
C TRP A 79 -10.12 37.17 -12.52
N GLY A 80 -11.07 36.46 -11.93
CA GLY A 80 -11.99 35.56 -12.66
C GLY A 80 -12.74 36.22 -13.83
N HIS A 81 -13.18 37.48 -13.67
CA HIS A 81 -13.86 38.21 -14.74
C HIS A 81 -12.94 38.53 -15.93
N THR A 82 -11.70 38.93 -15.64
CA THR A 82 -10.68 39.22 -16.66
C THR A 82 -10.33 37.96 -17.44
N ILE A 83 -10.13 36.84 -16.73
CA ILE A 83 -9.87 35.52 -17.31
C ILE A 83 -11.03 35.09 -18.22
N GLN A 84 -12.28 35.30 -17.79
CA GLN A 84 -13.46 35.01 -18.61
C GLN A 84 -13.46 35.74 -19.96
N ILE A 85 -13.09 37.03 -19.95
CA ILE A 85 -13.04 37.84 -21.18
C ILE A 85 -11.95 37.32 -22.11
N TYR A 86 -10.76 37.02 -21.58
CA TYR A 86 -9.67 36.47 -22.38
C TYR A 86 -9.99 35.09 -22.96
N LEU A 87 -10.59 34.18 -22.18
CA LEU A 87 -10.99 32.86 -22.68
C LEU A 87 -12.06 32.93 -23.77
N LYS A 88 -13.05 33.82 -23.62
CA LYS A 88 -14.06 34.05 -24.66
C LYS A 88 -13.44 34.68 -25.90
N GLY A 89 -12.48 35.59 -25.74
CA GLY A 89 -11.73 36.20 -26.85
C GLY A 89 -10.87 35.22 -27.63
N LEU A 90 -10.36 34.17 -26.98
CA LEU A 90 -9.58 33.09 -27.60
C LEU A 90 -10.45 31.95 -28.19
N GLY A 91 -11.77 32.07 -28.14
CA GLY A 91 -12.69 31.01 -28.62
C GLY A 91 -12.79 29.80 -27.68
N LEU A 92 -12.16 29.84 -26.51
CA LEU A 92 -12.17 28.79 -25.48
C LEU A 92 -13.34 28.97 -24.50
N GLY A 93 -14.49 29.44 -24.99
CA GLY A 93 -15.68 29.71 -24.17
C GLY A 93 -16.25 28.47 -23.46
N TRP A 94 -15.88 27.26 -23.90
CA TRP A 94 -16.27 25.99 -23.26
C TRP A 94 -15.62 25.74 -21.89
N LEU A 95 -14.49 26.39 -21.60
CA LEU A 95 -13.83 26.34 -20.28
C LEU A 95 -14.46 27.32 -19.28
N VAL A 96 -15.33 28.22 -19.75
CA VAL A 96 -16.05 29.15 -18.89
C VAL A 96 -17.31 28.47 -18.36
N PRO A 97 -17.58 28.54 -17.04
CA PRO A 97 -18.84 28.03 -16.49
C PRO A 97 -20.05 28.63 -17.23
N PRO A 98 -21.09 27.84 -17.54
CA PRO A 98 -22.27 28.31 -18.30
C PRO A 98 -22.96 29.55 -17.70
N TRP A 99 -22.85 29.70 -16.37
CA TRP A 99 -23.47 30.74 -15.55
C TRP A 99 -22.61 32.01 -15.39
N GLY A 100 -21.42 32.04 -16.00
CA GLY A 100 -20.43 33.10 -15.83
C GLY A 100 -19.73 33.07 -14.47
N TRP A 101 -18.57 33.72 -14.39
CA TRP A 101 -17.82 33.89 -13.14
C TRP A 101 -18.59 34.85 -12.22
N ARG A 102 -19.25 34.31 -11.19
CA ARG A 102 -19.90 35.09 -10.13
C ARG A 102 -19.09 35.01 -8.85
N ASN A 103 -18.82 36.17 -8.25
CA ASN A 103 -18.16 36.27 -6.95
C ASN A 103 -19.04 35.56 -5.88
N GLY A 104 -18.47 34.59 -5.15
CA GLY A 104 -19.17 33.84 -4.08
C GLY A 104 -19.75 32.47 -4.45
N ILE A 105 -19.60 31.98 -5.69
CA ILE A 105 -19.92 30.56 -6.01
C ILE A 105 -18.75 29.63 -5.65
N LEU A 106 -17.52 30.15 -5.73
CA LEU A 106 -16.32 29.44 -5.29
C LEU A 106 -15.99 29.88 -3.86
N ASN A 107 -16.69 29.27 -2.91
CA ASN A 107 -16.47 29.48 -1.48
C ASN A 107 -15.17 28.77 -1.07
N MET A 108 -14.16 29.57 -0.71
CA MET A 108 -12.84 29.08 -0.31
C MET A 108 -12.94 28.10 0.85
N ASP A 109 -13.80 28.41 1.80
CA ASP A 109 -14.18 27.57 2.93
C ASP A 109 -14.62 26.17 2.47
N GLU A 110 -15.50 26.05 1.49
CA GLU A 110 -15.94 24.75 0.96
C GLU A 110 -14.81 24.01 0.21
N ALA A 111 -14.00 24.76 -0.53
CA ALA A 111 -12.83 24.25 -1.24
C ALA A 111 -11.74 23.71 -0.29
N PHE A 112 -11.56 24.31 0.89
CA PHE A 112 -10.63 23.83 1.92
C PHE A 112 -11.23 22.72 2.79
N VAL A 113 -12.51 22.80 3.10
CA VAL A 113 -13.22 21.81 3.92
C VAL A 113 -13.23 20.45 3.23
N THR A 114 -13.42 20.40 1.90
CA THR A 114 -13.52 19.11 1.21
C THR A 114 -12.24 18.27 1.32
N PRO A 115 -11.03 18.78 1.00
CA PRO A 115 -9.81 18.01 1.15
C PRO A 115 -9.45 17.80 2.62
N LEU A 116 -9.74 18.75 3.51
CA LEU A 116 -9.49 18.59 4.95
C LEU A 116 -10.34 17.46 5.52
N VAL A 117 -11.66 17.52 5.34
CA VAL A 117 -12.60 16.51 5.83
C VAL A 117 -12.37 15.18 5.13
N ALA A 118 -12.13 15.15 3.82
CA ALA A 118 -11.83 13.93 3.10
C ALA A 118 -10.53 13.29 3.59
N THR A 119 -9.46 14.06 3.73
CA THR A 119 -8.16 13.56 4.22
C THR A 119 -8.30 13.06 5.64
N GLN A 120 -9.02 13.76 6.51
CA GLN A 120 -9.23 13.31 7.89
C GLN A 120 -10.09 12.05 7.96
N SER A 121 -11.12 11.95 7.12
CA SER A 121 -11.95 10.75 7.03
C SER A 121 -11.11 9.56 6.56
N ILE A 122 -10.30 9.74 5.52
CA ILE A 122 -9.39 8.72 5.00
C ILE A 122 -8.33 8.35 6.03
N ASN A 123 -7.76 9.33 6.75
CA ASN A 123 -6.78 9.08 7.81
C ASN A 123 -7.37 8.22 8.92
N ILE A 124 -8.57 8.53 9.40
CA ILE A 124 -9.25 7.71 10.43
C ILE A 124 -9.50 6.29 9.91
N VAL A 125 -9.94 6.16 8.66
CA VAL A 125 -10.17 4.86 8.02
C VAL A 125 -8.87 4.09 7.87
N LEU A 126 -7.79 4.72 7.37
CA LEU A 126 -6.48 4.09 7.21
C LEU A 126 -5.84 3.74 8.55
N GLU A 127 -5.84 4.64 9.52
CA GLU A 127 -5.28 4.42 10.85
C GLU A 127 -6.01 3.28 11.59
N THR A 128 -7.29 3.06 11.31
CA THR A 128 -8.05 1.94 11.84
C THR A 128 -7.84 0.65 11.03
N LEU A 129 -7.91 0.71 9.70
CA LEU A 129 -7.85 -0.47 8.84
C LEU A 129 -6.44 -1.03 8.65
N LEU A 130 -5.42 -0.18 8.55
CA LEU A 130 -4.02 -0.61 8.42
C LEU A 130 -3.58 -1.57 9.53
N PRO A 131 -3.74 -1.25 10.84
CA PRO A 131 -3.34 -2.18 11.90
C PRO A 131 -4.17 -3.46 11.88
N ILE A 132 -5.45 -3.41 11.53
CA ILE A 132 -6.30 -4.61 11.44
C ILE A 132 -5.81 -5.53 10.32
N ILE A 133 -5.52 -4.99 9.14
CA ILE A 133 -5.03 -5.75 8.00
C ILE A 133 -3.66 -6.35 8.32
N ILE A 134 -2.72 -5.55 8.82
CA ILE A 134 -1.36 -5.98 9.17
C ILE A 134 -1.40 -7.08 10.25
N THR A 135 -2.17 -6.88 11.32
CA THR A 135 -2.25 -7.88 12.40
C THR A 135 -2.92 -9.16 11.93
N THR A 136 -3.90 -9.08 11.03
CA THR A 136 -4.57 -10.25 10.46
C THR A 136 -3.63 -11.02 9.54
N LEU A 137 -2.91 -10.34 8.66
CA LEU A 137 -1.89 -10.95 7.78
C LEU A 137 -0.78 -11.61 8.61
N ASN A 138 -0.26 -10.91 9.62
CA ASN A 138 0.76 -11.44 10.53
C ASN A 138 0.27 -12.67 11.31
N LYS A 139 -0.97 -12.64 11.82
CA LYS A 139 -1.59 -13.80 12.48
C LYS A 139 -1.69 -15.00 11.53
N HIS A 140 -2.10 -14.80 10.28
CA HIS A 140 -2.18 -15.87 9.28
C HIS A 140 -0.80 -16.42 8.90
N ALA A 141 0.19 -15.54 8.68
CA ALA A 141 1.57 -15.93 8.40
C ALA A 141 2.15 -16.74 9.57
N LEU A 142 1.91 -16.31 10.81
CA LEU A 142 2.36 -17.01 12.01
C LEU A 142 1.70 -18.38 12.19
N ARG A 143 0.39 -18.50 11.91
CA ARG A 143 -0.33 -19.79 11.92
C ARG A 143 0.27 -20.77 10.90
N ARG A 144 0.56 -20.32 9.68
CA ARG A 144 1.22 -21.13 8.64
C ARG A 144 2.62 -21.57 9.06
N ALA A 145 3.41 -20.68 9.66
CA ALA A 145 4.74 -21.01 10.17
C ALA A 145 4.72 -22.03 11.32
N ARG A 146 3.78 -21.88 12.27
CA ARG A 146 3.60 -22.82 13.39
C ARG A 146 3.16 -24.21 12.93
N ALA A 147 2.25 -24.30 11.95
CA ALA A 147 1.81 -25.57 11.39
C ALA A 147 2.96 -26.36 10.74
N LYS A 148 3.84 -25.68 9.98
CA LYS A 148 5.05 -26.30 9.42
C LYS A 148 5.98 -26.86 10.51
N ARG A 149 6.27 -26.06 11.55
CA ARG A 149 7.11 -26.51 12.68
C ARG A 149 6.53 -27.70 13.43
N GLN A 150 5.21 -27.75 13.64
CA GLN A 150 4.57 -28.88 14.29
C GLN A 150 4.65 -30.16 13.44
N GLN A 151 4.48 -30.05 12.12
CA GLN A 151 4.64 -31.19 11.22
C GLN A 151 6.07 -31.72 11.23
N GLU A 152 7.07 -30.85 11.17
CA GLU A 152 8.49 -31.26 11.25
C GLU A 152 8.81 -31.94 12.58
N ARG A 153 8.33 -31.39 13.71
CA ARG A 153 8.51 -32.03 15.03
C ARG A 153 7.83 -33.39 15.10
N ARG A 154 6.61 -33.54 14.58
CA ARG A 154 5.91 -34.84 14.50
C ARG A 154 6.68 -35.84 13.65
N LYS A 155 7.17 -35.45 12.48
CA LYS A 155 7.99 -36.32 11.62
C LYS A 155 9.26 -36.79 12.34
N ARG A 156 9.96 -35.88 13.02
CA ARG A 156 11.16 -36.20 13.83
C ARG A 156 10.82 -37.16 14.98
N TRP A 157 9.74 -36.91 15.71
CA TRP A 157 9.30 -37.78 16.80
C TRP A 157 8.92 -39.19 16.32
N MET A 158 8.17 -39.30 15.21
CA MET A 158 7.82 -40.58 14.60
C MET A 158 9.06 -41.34 14.13
N ALA A 159 10.00 -40.66 13.46
CA ALA A 159 11.26 -41.28 13.03
C ALA A 159 12.08 -41.80 14.22
N GLN A 160 12.10 -41.06 15.33
CA GLN A 160 12.77 -41.48 16.56
C GLN A 160 12.07 -42.68 17.23
N ALA A 161 10.74 -42.67 17.29
CA ALA A 161 9.94 -43.77 17.84
C ALA A 161 10.17 -45.06 17.05
N VAL A 162 10.15 -44.99 15.72
CA VAL A 162 10.43 -46.13 14.83
C VAL A 162 11.87 -46.64 15.03
N LYS A 163 12.86 -45.75 15.09
CA LYS A 163 14.26 -46.14 15.36
C LYS A 163 14.40 -46.86 16.70
N ASN A 164 13.79 -46.33 17.77
CA ASN A 164 13.82 -46.96 19.08
C ASN A 164 13.14 -48.34 19.07
N GLN A 165 12.01 -48.47 18.37
CA GLN A 165 11.29 -49.73 18.26
C GLN A 165 12.10 -50.78 17.47
N LEU A 166 12.73 -50.39 16.36
CA LEU A 166 13.63 -51.24 15.58
C LEU A 166 14.84 -51.69 16.41
N ALA A 167 15.42 -50.81 17.22
CA ALA A 167 16.52 -51.15 18.11
C ALA A 167 16.12 -52.23 19.14
N ARG A 168 14.93 -52.11 19.75
CA ARG A 168 14.39 -53.11 20.69
C ARG A 168 14.13 -54.47 20.04
N ILE A 169 13.61 -54.49 18.81
CA ILE A 169 13.41 -55.75 18.06
C ILE A 169 14.76 -56.40 17.74
N ARG A 170 15.77 -55.60 17.37
CA ARG A 170 17.11 -56.11 17.05
C ARG A 170 17.83 -56.69 18.26
N SER A 171 17.71 -56.06 19.43
CA SER A 171 18.28 -56.58 20.69
C SER A 171 17.56 -57.85 21.16
N ALA A 172 16.23 -57.92 21.07
CA ALA A 172 15.49 -59.13 21.39
C ALA A 172 15.91 -60.33 20.50
N ARG A 173 16.18 -60.08 19.22
CA ARG A 173 16.64 -61.11 18.27
C ARG A 173 18.08 -61.56 18.51
N SER A 174 18.97 -60.71 19.03
CA SER A 174 20.33 -61.11 19.39
C SER A 174 20.35 -61.98 20.64
N ASP A 175 19.53 -61.68 21.65
CA ASP A 175 19.44 -62.48 22.88
C ASP A 175 18.90 -63.89 22.61
N SER A 176 17.90 -64.04 21.74
CA SER A 176 17.39 -65.36 21.33
C SER A 176 18.41 -66.20 20.54
N ARG A 177 19.36 -65.58 19.83
CA ARG A 177 20.43 -66.29 19.12
C ARG A 177 21.63 -66.61 20.02
N GLY A 178 21.87 -65.84 21.08
CA GLY A 178 22.89 -66.11 22.09
C GLY A 178 22.54 -67.29 23.01
N GLY A 179 21.26 -67.45 23.37
CA GLY A 179 20.79 -68.54 24.24
C GLY A 179 20.82 -69.94 23.60
N ALA A 180 20.78 -70.05 22.28
CA ALA A 180 20.76 -71.33 21.58
C ALA A 180 22.15 -71.99 21.38
N ARG A 181 23.24 -71.36 21.86
CA ARG A 181 24.62 -71.85 21.67
C ARG A 181 25.31 -72.33 22.94
N GLY A 182 24.59 -72.43 24.07
CA GLY A 182 25.14 -72.78 25.39
C GLY A 182 24.60 -74.07 26.03
N GLY A 183 23.90 -74.94 25.29
CA GLY A 183 23.31 -76.17 25.84
C GLY A 183 23.59 -77.39 24.96
N GLY A 184 24.81 -77.95 25.06
CA GLY A 184 25.14 -79.19 24.37
C GLY A 184 26.64 -79.51 24.46
N GLY A 185 27.04 -80.22 25.51
CA GLY A 185 28.42 -80.69 25.67
C GLY A 185 28.77 -81.11 27.09
N GLY A 186 28.01 -82.05 27.66
CA GLY A 186 28.35 -82.72 28.91
C GLY A 186 27.88 -84.18 28.82
N GLY A 187 28.84 -85.08 28.69
CA GLY A 187 28.65 -86.53 28.48
C GLY A 187 29.91 -87.14 27.92
#